data_AF-A0A840V9X7-F1
#
_entry.id   AF-A0A840V9X7-F1
#
_cell.length_a   1.000
_cell.length_b   1.000
_cell.length_c   1.000
_cell.angle_alpha   90.00
_cell.angle_beta   90.00
_cell.angle_gamma   90.00
#
_symmetry.space_group_name_H-M   'P 1'
#
loop_
_entity.id
_entity.type
_entity.pdbx_description
1 polymer ?
#
loop_
_entity_poly.entity_id
_entity_poly.type
_entity_poly.pdbx_seq_one_letter_code
_entity_poly.pdbx_strand_id
1 'polypeptide(L)'
;MSSRIGPARPHGKAMREKVDTPEGRHRHSYRIGTIEPIFANLRHAIGLNRIHYRGREKVGVIWNLWSIMHNIGKIALYRPEYGTGEPATG
;
A
#
# COMPACT_ATOMS: atom_id res chain seq x y z
N MET A 1 16.50 36.49 -0.44
CA MET A 1 16.79 35.09 -0.79
C MET A 1 15.56 34.48 -1.44
N SER A 2 15.56 34.46 -2.77
CA SER A 2 14.47 33.93 -3.61
C SER A 2 14.57 32.42 -3.70
N SER A 3 13.55 31.70 -3.24
CA SER A 3 13.42 30.25 -3.40
C SER A 3 12.39 29.97 -4.50
N ARG A 4 12.91 29.52 -5.65
CA ARG A 4 12.21 29.20 -6.89
C ARG A 4 11.22 28.04 -6.69
N ILE A 5 9.95 28.34 -6.44
CA ILE A 5 8.86 27.41 -6.77
C ILE A 5 8.35 27.82 -8.15
N GLY A 6 8.85 27.17 -9.20
CA GLY A 6 8.31 27.33 -10.56
C GLY A 6 6.83 26.91 -10.62
N PRO A 7 6.05 27.38 -11.61
CA PRO A 7 4.62 27.10 -11.67
C PRO A 7 4.37 25.59 -11.65
N ALA A 8 3.51 25.15 -10.72
CA ALA A 8 3.13 23.75 -10.60
C ALA A 8 2.60 23.25 -11.95
N ARG A 9 3.22 22.19 -12.49
CA ARG A 9 2.79 21.56 -13.75
C ARG A 9 1.26 21.30 -13.69
N PRO A 10 0.46 21.64 -14.72
CA PRO A 10 -1.01 21.64 -14.64
C PRO A 10 -1.61 20.33 -14.13
N HIS A 11 -0.97 19.20 -14.45
CA HIS A 11 -1.38 17.85 -14.06
C HIS A 11 -1.33 17.60 -12.54
N GLY A 12 -0.48 18.32 -11.79
CA GLY A 12 -0.33 18.15 -10.34
C GLY A 12 -1.28 19.02 -9.52
N LYS A 13 -1.81 20.12 -10.08
CA LYS A 13 -2.66 21.07 -9.36
C LYS A 13 -3.98 20.44 -8.94
N ALA A 14 -4.64 19.71 -9.85
CA ALA A 14 -5.89 19.00 -9.58
C ALA A 14 -5.73 17.85 -8.57
N MET A 15 -4.56 17.19 -8.52
CA MET A 15 -4.29 16.17 -7.50
C MET A 15 -4.07 16.81 -6.13
N ARG A 16 -3.33 17.91 -6.10
CA ARG A 16 -3.05 18.67 -4.88
C ARG A 16 -4.34 19.21 -4.26
N GLU A 17 -5.24 19.77 -5.06
CA GLU A 17 -6.56 20.23 -4.61
C GLU A 17 -7.40 19.09 -3.99
N LYS A 18 -7.34 17.87 -4.53
CA LYS A 18 -8.03 16.70 -3.98
C LYS A 18 -7.41 16.22 -2.66
N VAL A 19 -6.07 16.20 -2.59
CA VAL A 19 -5.32 15.71 -1.42
C VAL A 19 -5.34 16.72 -0.28
N ASP A 20 -5.29 18.03 -0.55
CA ASP A 20 -5.19 19.07 0.48
C ASP A 20 -6.47 19.28 1.29
N THR A 21 -7.59 18.68 0.89
CA THR A 21 -8.80 18.60 1.72
C THR A 21 -8.53 17.82 3.03
N PRO A 22 -9.18 18.14 4.16
CA PRO A 22 -8.98 17.40 5.42
C PRO A 22 -9.23 15.89 5.27
N GLU A 23 -10.29 15.53 4.54
CA GLU A 23 -10.63 14.13 4.22
C GLU A 23 -9.61 13.50 3.26
N GLY A 24 -9.13 14.26 2.27
CA GLY A 24 -8.08 13.85 1.33
C GLY A 24 -6.77 13.53 2.03
N ARG A 25 -6.32 14.39 2.94
CA ARG A 25 -5.11 14.17 3.76
C ARG A 25 -5.26 12.96 4.65
N HIS A 26 -6.39 12.83 5.35
CA HIS A 26 -6.64 11.68 6.22
C HIS A 26 -6.58 10.36 5.43
N ARG A 27 -7.28 10.26 4.29
CA ARG A 27 -7.22 9.07 3.41
C ARG A 27 -5.83 8.82 2.84
N HIS A 28 -5.11 9.88 2.47
CA HIS A 28 -3.76 9.75 1.93
C HIS A 28 -2.79 9.22 2.99
N SER A 29 -2.80 9.79 4.20
CA SER A 29 -1.98 9.32 5.33
C SER A 29 -2.31 7.88 5.72
N TYR A 30 -3.59 7.50 5.76
CA TYR A 30 -4.01 6.11 6.00
C TYR A 30 -3.45 5.15 4.94
N ARG A 31 -3.48 5.55 3.66
CA ARG A 31 -2.91 4.75 2.57
C ARG A 31 -1.40 4.62 2.67
N ILE A 32 -0.69 5.65 3.11
CA ILE A 32 0.76 5.54 3.35
C ILE A 32 1.02 4.46 4.41
N GLY A 33 0.30 4.45 5.54
CA GLY A 33 0.52 3.47 6.60
C GLY A 33 0.12 2.02 6.23
N THR A 34 -0.82 1.84 5.30
CA THR A 34 -1.41 0.53 4.99
C THR A 34 -0.94 -0.08 3.67
N ILE A 35 -0.74 0.76 2.65
CA ILE A 35 -0.43 0.32 1.29
C ILE A 35 1.09 0.28 1.05
N GLU A 36 1.87 1.16 1.69
CA GLU A 36 3.33 1.19 1.53
C GLU A 36 4.00 -0.14 1.90
N PRO A 37 3.62 -0.83 3.00
CA PRO A 37 4.21 -2.13 3.34
C PRO A 37 3.96 -3.20 2.28
N ILE A 38 2.81 -3.15 1.60
CA ILE A 38 2.46 -4.08 0.52
C ILE A 38 3.40 -3.85 -0.67
N PHE A 39 3.59 -2.59 -1.08
CA PHE A 39 4.50 -2.26 -2.19
C PHE A 39 5.96 -2.59 -1.85
N ALA A 40 6.40 -2.29 -0.63
CA ALA A 40 7.74 -2.62 -0.17
C ALA A 40 7.97 -4.13 -0.19
N ASN A 41 7.03 -4.92 0.36
CA ASN A 41 7.12 -6.38 0.35
C ASN A 41 7.10 -6.96 -1.08
N LEU A 42 6.21 -6.46 -1.94
CA LEU A 42 6.12 -6.93 -3.32
C LEU A 42 7.40 -6.67 -4.12
N ARG A 43 8.03 -5.51 -3.89
CA ARG A 43 9.26 -5.14 -4.60
C ARG A 43 10.49 -5.85 -4.04
N HIS A 44 10.64 -5.87 -2.72
CA HIS A 44 11.88 -6.31 -2.07
C HIS A 44 11.89 -7.79 -1.69
N ALA A 45 10.78 -8.34 -1.20
CA ALA A 45 10.70 -9.74 -0.80
C ALA A 45 10.25 -10.65 -1.94
N ILE A 46 9.27 -10.20 -2.73
CA ILE A 46 8.67 -11.01 -3.82
C ILE A 46 9.34 -10.75 -5.17
N GLY A 47 10.02 -9.60 -5.35
CA GLY A 47 10.73 -9.27 -6.60
C GLY A 47 9.82 -8.88 -7.77
N LEU A 48 8.56 -8.53 -7.52
CA LEU A 48 7.60 -8.11 -8.54
C LEU A 48 7.90 -6.69 -9.03
N ASN A 49 8.82 -6.59 -9.99
CA ASN A 49 9.25 -5.30 -10.55
C ASN A 49 8.52 -4.89 -11.83
N ARG A 50 7.78 -5.82 -12.45
CA ARG A 50 7.07 -5.58 -13.71
C ARG A 50 5.79 -6.39 -13.79
N ILE A 51 4.72 -5.74 -14.23
CA ILE A 51 3.43 -6.36 -14.56
C ILE A 51 3.29 -6.37 -16.08
N HIS A 52 3.08 -7.54 -16.67
CA HIS A 52 3.00 -7.71 -18.13
C HIS A 52 1.58 -7.52 -18.70
N TYR A 53 0.58 -7.44 -17.84
CA TYR A 53 -0.81 -7.22 -18.24
C TYR A 53 -1.03 -5.79 -18.77
N ARG A 54 -1.87 -5.66 -19.80
CA ARG A 54 -2.33 -4.38 -20.34
C ARG A 54 -3.81 -4.17 -20.02
N GLY A 55 -4.18 -2.93 -19.75
CA GLY A 55 -5.54 -2.53 -19.37
C GLY A 55 -5.72 -2.43 -17.86
N ARG A 56 -6.50 -1.43 -17.44
CA ARG A 56 -6.71 -1.09 -16.02
C ARG A 56 -7.32 -2.25 -15.22
N GLU A 57 -8.23 -2.99 -15.84
CA GLU A 57 -8.91 -4.12 -15.21
C GLU A 57 -7.93 -5.23 -14.82
N LYS A 58 -7.16 -5.75 -15.79
CA LYS A 58 -6.19 -6.83 -15.56
C LYS A 58 -5.10 -6.43 -14.57
N VAL A 59 -4.62 -5.18 -14.67
CA VAL A 59 -3.66 -4.63 -13.72
C VAL A 59 -4.29 -4.50 -12.32
N GLY A 60 -5.55 -4.07 -12.22
CA GLY A 60 -6.27 -3.99 -10.94
C GLY A 60 -6.44 -5.35 -10.27
N VAL A 61 -6.80 -6.39 -11.04
CA VAL A 61 -6.95 -7.76 -10.52
C VAL A 61 -5.66 -8.27 -9.90
N ILE A 62 -4.52 -8.11 -10.59
CA ILE A 62 -3.24 -8.61 -10.07
C ILE A 62 -2.82 -7.85 -8.81
N TRP A 63 -3.06 -6.53 -8.73
CA TRP A 63 -2.80 -5.75 -7.51
C TRP A 63 -3.64 -6.22 -6.33
N ASN A 64 -4.92 -6.51 -6.55
CA ASN A 64 -5.79 -7.02 -5.51
C ASN A 64 -5.32 -8.39 -5.00
N LEU A 65 -4.96 -9.30 -5.91
CA LEU A 65 -4.47 -10.63 -5.55
C LEU A 65 -3.19 -10.56 -4.71
N TRP A 66 -2.23 -9.73 -5.12
CA TRP A 66 -0.99 -9.54 -4.37
C TRP A 66 -1.22 -8.91 -2.99
N SER A 67 -2.16 -7.97 -2.88
CA SER A 67 -2.54 -7.37 -1.61
C SER A 67 -3.16 -8.40 -0.67
N ILE A 68 -4.02 -9.28 -1.19
CA ILE A 68 -4.61 -10.40 -0.43
C ILE A 68 -3.51 -11.36 0.05
N MET A 69 -2.59 -11.76 -0.82
CA MET A 69 -1.47 -12.64 -0.45
C MET A 69 -0.59 -12.05 0.65
N HIS A 70 -0.28 -10.75 0.56
CA HIS A 70 0.45 -10.06 1.63
C HIS A 70 -0.31 -10.07 2.95
N ASN A 71 -1.61 -9.76 2.93
CA ASN A 71 -2.45 -9.75 4.12
C ASN A 71 -2.58 -11.14 4.75
N ILE A 72 -2.72 -12.20 3.95
CA ILE A 72 -2.71 -13.59 4.43
C ILE A 72 -1.37 -13.92 5.08
N GLY A 73 -0.24 -13.54 4.47
CA GLY A 73 1.08 -13.71 5.07
C GLY A 73 1.21 -13.02 6.42
N LYS A 74 0.67 -11.80 6.55
CA LYS A 74 0.58 -11.10 7.84
C LYS A 74 -0.24 -11.88 8.87
N ILE A 75 -1.40 -12.42 8.49
CA ILE A 75 -2.21 -13.23 9.41
C ILE A 75 -1.45 -14.51 9.80
N ALA A 76 -0.83 -15.21 8.86
CA ALA A 76 -0.11 -16.44 9.16
C ALA A 76 1.10 -16.22 10.10
N LEU A 77 1.82 -15.09 9.93
CA LEU A 77 3.04 -14.79 10.69
C LEU A 77 2.81 -14.06 12.02
N TYR A 78 1.74 -13.28 12.14
CA TYR A 78 1.47 -12.42 13.30
C TYR A 78 0.21 -12.81 14.07
N ARG A 79 -0.43 -13.93 13.71
CA ARG A 79 -1.49 -14.52 14.52
C ARG A 79 -0.86 -15.02 15.82
N PRO A 80 -1.22 -14.44 16.98
CA PRO A 80 -1.06 -15.18 18.22
C PRO A 80 -1.90 -16.43 18.00
N GLU A 81 -1.29 -17.59 18.21
CA GLU A 81 -1.96 -18.88 18.33
C GLU A 81 -3.40 -18.69 18.80
N TYR A 82 -4.37 -18.98 17.93
CA TYR A 82 -5.77 -18.97 18.39
C TYR A 82 -5.80 -20.04 19.44
N GLY A 83 -6.04 -19.64 20.70
CA GLY A 83 -5.84 -20.49 21.87
C GLY A 83 -6.23 -21.94 21.64
N THR A 84 -5.25 -22.77 21.31
CA THR A 84 -5.21 -24.12 21.85
C THR A 84 -4.74 -23.89 23.26
N GLY A 85 -5.72 -23.77 24.17
CA GLY A 85 -5.46 -23.83 25.59
C GLY A 85 -4.87 -25.20 25.89
N GLU A 86 -3.56 -25.31 25.75
CA GLU A 86 -2.79 -26.35 26.40
C GLU A 86 -1.45 -25.70 26.76
N PRO A 87 -1.22 -25.38 28.04
CA PRO A 87 0.06 -24.85 28.46
C PRO A 87 1.11 -25.92 28.17
N ALA A 88 2.05 -25.59 27.28
CA ALA A 88 3.29 -26.33 27.14
C ALA A 88 4.08 -26.18 28.45
N THR A 89 3.88 -27.09 29.38
CA THR A 89 4.76 -27.28 30.54
C THR A 89 4.68 -28.75 30.97
N GLY A 90 5.73 -29.49 30.61
CA GLY A 90 6.31 -30.44 31.56
C GLY A 90 7.16 -29.72 32.58
#